data_AF-A0A1I1K0U5-F1
#
_entry.id   AF-A0A1I1K0U5-F1
#
_cell.length_a   1.000
_cell.length_b   1.000
_cell.length_c   1.000
_cell.angle_alpha   90.00
_cell.angle_beta   90.00
_cell.angle_gamma   90.00
#
_symmetry.space_group_name_H-M   'P 1'
#
loop_
_entity.id
_entity.type
_entity.pdbx_description
1 polymer ?
#
loop_
_entity_poly.entity_id
_entity_poly.type
_entity_poly.pdbx_seq_one_letter_code
_entity_poly.pdbx_strand_id
1 'polypeptide(L)' 'MLERFGIERRDRRNLVIVVAIVALLVAVQVEGTILVRVVAGLIVGAVSGVVFLIVTAVINVFKPEY' A
#
# COMPACT_ATOMS: atom_id res chain seq x y z
N MET A 1 -2.08 -15.63 8.18
CA MET A 1 -1.04 -14.88 8.93
C MET A 1 -1.41 -13.44 9.20
N LEU A 2 -1.88 -12.65 8.22
CA LEU A 2 -2.28 -11.24 8.43
C LEU A 2 -3.46 -11.04 9.40
N GLU A 3 -4.38 -12.01 9.49
CA GLU A 3 -5.52 -11.98 10.42
C GLU A 3 -5.08 -11.97 11.90
N ARG A 4 -3.89 -12.51 12.23
CA ARG A 4 -3.33 -12.45 13.60
C ARG A 4 -2.88 -11.05 14.02
N PHE A 5 -2.71 -10.13 13.06
CA PHE A 5 -2.37 -8.73 13.29
C PHE A 5 -3.60 -7.80 13.17
N GLY A 6 -4.81 -8.37 13.19
CA GLY A 6 -6.06 -7.60 13.08
C GLY A 6 -6.34 -7.05 11.68
N ILE A 7 -5.62 -7.49 10.64
CA ILE A 7 -5.83 -7.00 9.27
C ILE A 7 -7.05 -7.70 8.68
N GLU A 8 -8.13 -6.93 8.49
CA GLU A 8 -9.40 -7.44 7.98
C GLU A 8 -9.38 -7.62 6.44
N ARG A 9 -10.38 -8.33 5.91
CA ARG A 9 -10.61 -8.41 4.45
C ARG A 9 -10.78 -7.02 3.82
N ARG A 10 -11.36 -6.07 4.56
CA ARG A 10 -11.51 -4.68 4.10
C ARG A 10 -10.15 -4.00 3.93
N ASP A 11 -9.23 -4.24 4.85
CA ASP A 11 -7.88 -3.66 4.80
C ASP A 11 -7.06 -4.23 3.64
N ARG A 12 -7.27 -5.51 3.28
CA ARG A 12 -6.68 -6.06 2.04
C ARG A 12 -7.17 -5.36 0.79
N ARG A 13 -8.46 -5.06 0.69
CA ARG A 13 -9.00 -4.32 -0.46
C ARG A 13 -8.42 -2.90 -0.48
N ASN A 14 -8.36 -2.26 0.67
CA ASN A 14 -7.77 -0.92 0.80
C ASN A 14 -6.28 -0.92 0.44
N LEU A 15 -5.52 -1.95 0.83
CA LEU A 15 -4.12 -2.14 0.45
C LEU A 15 -3.97 -2.15 -1.08
N VAL A 16 -4.76 -2.97 -1.78
CA VAL A 16 -4.69 -3.05 -3.24
C VAL A 16 -5.03 -1.71 -3.89
N ILE A 17 -6.04 -1.01 -3.36
CA ILE A 17 -6.43 0.33 -3.82
C ILE A 17 -5.27 1.32 -3.64
N VAL A 18 -4.64 1.35 -2.46
CA VAL A 18 -3.51 2.23 -2.16
C VAL A 18 -2.34 1.95 -3.09
N VAL A 19 -1.93 0.68 -3.23
CA VAL A 19 -0.83 0.28 -4.12
C VAL A 19 -1.13 0.72 -5.56
N ALA A 20 -2.35 0.50 -6.05
CA ALA A 20 -2.74 0.87 -7.41
C ALA A 20 -2.75 2.38 -7.63
N ILE A 21 -3.31 3.15 -6.70
CA ILE A 21 -3.36 4.62 -6.79
C ILE A 21 -1.94 5.19 -6.79
N VAL A 22 -1.10 4.77 -5.84
CA VAL A 22 0.27 5.27 -5.74
C VAL A 22 1.06 4.91 -6.98
N ALA A 23 0.96 3.66 -7.46
CA ALA A 23 1.65 3.23 -8.67
C ALA A 23 1.24 4.07 -9.89
N LEU A 24 -0.06 4.35 -10.04
CA LEU A 24 -0.57 5.20 -11.11
C LEU A 24 -0.07 6.64 -11.00
N LEU A 25 -0.13 7.24 -9.81
CA LEU A 25 0.35 8.61 -9.58
C LEU A 25 1.84 8.74 -9.93
N VAL A 26 2.65 7.79 -9.49
CA VAL A 26 4.08 7.77 -9.79
C VAL A 26 4.34 7.55 -11.28
N ALA A 27 3.63 6.60 -11.91
CA ALA A 27 3.76 6.38 -13.34
C ALA A 27 3.39 7.62 -14.17
N VAL A 28 2.42 8.42 -13.73
CA VAL A 28 2.04 9.67 -14.40
C VAL A 28 3.08 10.78 -14.19
N GLN A 29 3.69 10.88 -13.02
CA GLN A 29 4.62 11.98 -12.71
C GLN A 29 6.08 11.73 -13.09
N VAL A 30 6.52 10.46 -13.16
CA VAL A 30 7.88 10.13 -13.57
C VAL A 30 8.06 10.41 -15.05
N GLU A 31 9.11 11.14 -15.40
CA GLU A 31 9.54 11.33 -16.79
C GLU A 31 10.41 10.15 -17.26
N GLY A 32 10.32 9.81 -18.54
CA GLY A 32 11.10 8.73 -19.14
C GLY A 32 10.28 7.77 -19.98
N THR A 33 10.89 6.63 -20.34
CA THR A 33 10.21 5.60 -21.13
C THR A 33 9.05 4.98 -20.35
N ILE A 34 8.05 4.45 -21.06
CA ILE A 34 6.89 3.77 -20.46
C ILE A 34 7.34 2.69 -19.47
N LEU A 35 8.39 1.93 -19.83
CA LEU A 35 8.93 0.89 -18.97
C LEU A 35 9.46 1.46 -17.64
N VAL A 36 10.21 2.57 -17.68
CA VAL A 36 10.74 3.22 -16.47
C VAL A 36 9.60 3.72 -15.58
N ARG A 37 8.57 4.33 -16.17
CA ARG A 37 7.39 4.85 -15.44
C ARG A 37 6.65 3.72 -14.72
N VAL A 38 6.42 2.61 -15.41
CA VAL A 38 5.75 1.43 -14.85
C VAL A 38 6.58 0.82 -13.73
N VAL A 39 7.89 0.60 -13.94
CA VAL A 39 8.76 0.02 -12.91
C VAL A 39 8.85 0.91 -11.68
N ALA A 40 9.03 2.22 -11.86
CA ALA A 40 9.04 3.18 -10.76
C ALA A 40 7.72 3.16 -9.99
N GLY A 41 6.58 3.17 -10.70
CA GLY A 41 5.25 3.07 -10.10
C GLY A 41 5.07 1.80 -9.28
N LEU A 42 5.51 0.65 -9.81
CA LEU A 42 5.42 -0.63 -9.10
C LEU A 42 6.29 -0.64 -7.84
N ILE A 43 7.51 -0.12 -7.90
CA ILE A 43 8.41 -0.05 -6.74
C ILE A 43 7.80 0.83 -5.64
N VAL A 44 7.42 2.06 -5.98
CA VAL A 44 6.88 3.00 -4.99
C VAL A 44 5.53 2.51 -4.46
N GLY A 45 4.65 2.00 -5.33
CA GLY A 45 3.39 1.40 -4.92
C GLY A 45 3.58 0.23 -3.96
N ALA A 46 4.54 -0.67 -4.22
CA ALA A 46 4.86 -1.78 -3.33
C ALA A 46 5.38 -1.29 -1.97
N VAL A 47 6.30 -0.31 -1.96
CA VAL A 47 6.82 0.30 -0.73
C VAL A 47 5.69 0.93 0.09
N SER A 48 4.81 1.70 -0.55
CA SER A 48 3.64 2.29 0.11
C SER A 48 2.67 1.25 0.64
N GLY A 49 2.48 0.13 -0.06
CA GLY A 49 1.68 -1.00 0.43
C GLY A 49 2.26 -1.63 1.69
N VAL A 50 3.58 -1.82 1.75
CA VAL A 50 4.26 -2.32 2.97
C VAL A 50 4.09 -1.33 4.12
N VAL A 51 4.29 -0.03 3.88
CA VAL A 51 4.10 1.00 4.90
C VAL A 51 2.65 1.02 5.39
N PHE A 52 1.68 0.94 4.49
CA PHE A 52 0.26 0.85 4.84
C PHE A 52 -0.01 -0.33 5.77
N LEU A 53 0.51 -1.52 5.43
CA LEU A 53 0.35 -2.70 6.29
C LEU A 53 0.95 -2.52 7.68
N ILE A 54 2.15 -1.93 7.76
CA ILE A 54 2.82 -1.65 9.04
C ILE A 54 1.95 -0.69 9.87
N VAL A 55 1.50 0.40 9.28
CA VAL A 55 0.67 1.41 9.96
C VAL A 55 -0.66 0.81 10.41
N THR A 56 -1.35 0.05 9.55
CA THR A 56 -2.59 -0.65 9.91
C THR A 56 -2.36 -1.62 11.06
N ALA A 57 -1.29 -2.41 11.03
CA ALA A 57 -0.96 -3.33 12.11
C ALA A 57 -0.68 -2.60 13.42
N VAL A 58 0.10 -1.51 13.39
CA VAL A 58 0.38 -0.67 14.57
C VAL A 58 -0.92 -0.08 15.13
N ILE A 59 -1.77 0.49 14.27
CA ILE A 59 -3.06 1.05 14.69
C ILE A 59 -3.90 -0.02 15.36
N ASN A 60 -4.01 -1.22 14.77
CA ASN A 60 -4.81 -2.29 15.32
C ASN A 60 -4.25 -2.83 16.65
N VAL A 61 -2.93 -2.83 16.83
CA VAL A 61 -2.28 -3.21 18.10
C VAL A 61 -2.57 -2.21 19.22
N PHE A 62 -2.56 -0.91 18.91
CA PHE A 62 -2.79 0.15 19.91
C PHE A 62 -4.24 0.61 20.01
N LYS A 63 -5.16 0.01 19.23
CA LYS A 63 -6.57 0.41 19.21
C LYS A 63 -7.18 0.06 20.57
N PRO A 64 -7.66 1.05 21.35
CA PRO A 64 -8.29 0.74 22.61
C PRO A 64 -9.67 0.12 22.40
N GLU A 65 -9.99 -0.90 23.19
CA GLU A 65 -11.31 -1.53 23.26
C GLU A 65 -12.26 -0.60 24.03
N TYR A 66 -12.88 0.35 23.33
CA TYR A 66 -14.00 1.15 23.86
C TYR A 66 -15.20 1.03 22.93
#